data_AF-A0A182SMU5-F1
#
_entry.id   AF-A0A182SMU5-F1
#
_cell.length_a   1.000
_cell.length_b   1.000
_cell.length_c   1.000
_cell.angle_alpha   90.00
_cell.angle_beta   90.00
_cell.angle_gamma   90.00
#
_symmetry.space_group_name_H-M   'P 1'
#
loop_
_entity.id
_entity.type
_entity.pdbx_description
1 polymer ?
#
loop_
_entity_poly.entity_id
_entity_poly.type
_entity_poly.pdbx_seq_one_letter_code
_entity_poly.pdbx_strand_id
1 'polypeptide(L)'
;MLGFLFIDAGNEGSRVLDNYNLLFSILMHHMMATMMLTVLTFPTEMGVILKEHFNRWYTLKCYYLSVSIIDLPLSVFCCLIFTVIIYLMSGQPMEWFRFGMFFTISLLIVLIAQSLGLTIGAWFNVVNGTFLGPVLTIPMMMFAGFGVTLRDLPSYLKWGSHISYLRYGLEGYVNAIYGENRETLDCELKPYCHYRFREGV
;
A
#
# COMPACT_ATOMS: atom_id res chain seq x y z
N MET A 1 -7.56 7.37 12.93
CA MET A 1 -8.72 7.92 12.20
C MET A 1 -9.34 6.87 11.28
N LEU A 2 -8.58 6.28 10.34
CA LEU A 2 -9.12 5.32 9.36
C LEU A 2 -9.88 4.14 9.99
N GLY A 3 -9.32 3.49 11.02
CA GLY A 3 -10.00 2.39 11.72
C GLY A 3 -11.33 2.78 12.39
N PHE A 4 -11.49 4.03 12.85
CA PHE A 4 -12.74 4.49 13.46
C PHE A 4 -13.86 4.73 12.44
N LEU A 5 -13.52 5.03 11.18
CA LEU A 5 -14.50 5.28 10.13
C LEU A 5 -15.11 3.98 9.58
N PHE A 6 -14.38 2.87 9.69
CA PHE A 6 -14.74 1.58 9.09
C PHE A 6 -14.84 0.46 10.13
N ILE A 7 -15.40 0.77 11.31
CA ILE A 7 -15.65 -0.22 12.35
C ILE A 7 -16.58 -1.32 11.80
N ASP A 8 -16.18 -2.57 12.00
CA ASP A 8 -16.89 -3.80 11.60
C ASP A 8 -17.33 -3.89 10.12
N ALA A 9 -16.70 -3.11 9.24
CA ALA A 9 -17.03 -3.12 7.81
C ALA A 9 -16.67 -4.44 7.09
N GLY A 10 -15.76 -5.25 7.65
CA GLY A 10 -15.28 -6.50 7.05
C GLY A 10 -16.24 -7.69 7.19
N ASN A 11 -17.03 -7.72 8.27
CA ASN A 11 -17.96 -8.80 8.57
C ASN A 11 -19.33 -8.63 7.90
N GLU A 12 -19.59 -7.49 7.30
CA GLU A 12 -20.91 -7.19 6.75
C GLU A 12 -20.96 -7.21 5.21
N GLY A 13 -21.78 -8.11 4.67
CA GLY A 13 -21.98 -8.27 3.22
C GLY A 13 -22.69 -7.10 2.55
N SER A 14 -23.36 -6.25 3.32
CA SER A 14 -24.01 -5.04 2.80
C SER A 14 -23.01 -3.89 2.57
N ARG A 15 -21.84 -3.93 3.22
CA ARG A 15 -20.81 -2.87 3.25
C ARG A 15 -19.51 -3.26 2.52
N VAL A 16 -19.58 -4.21 1.59
CA VAL A 16 -18.41 -4.67 0.82
C VAL A 16 -17.70 -3.55 0.07
N LEU A 17 -18.44 -2.58 -0.47
CA LEU A 17 -17.86 -1.41 -1.13
C LEU A 17 -17.10 -0.51 -0.14
N ASP A 18 -17.60 -0.36 1.09
CA ASP A 18 -16.92 0.40 2.14
C ASP A 18 -15.62 -0.29 2.54
N ASN A 19 -15.65 -1.62 2.69
CA ASN A 19 -14.45 -2.40 2.98
C ASN A 19 -13.44 -2.31 1.82
N TYR A 20 -13.89 -2.38 0.57
CA TYR A 20 -13.01 -2.16 -0.59
C TYR A 20 -12.32 -0.77 -0.54
N ASN A 21 -13.08 0.27 -0.19
CA ASN A 21 -12.54 1.62 -0.02
C ASN A 21 -11.55 1.72 1.15
N LEU A 22 -11.80 1.01 2.26
CA LEU A 22 -10.87 0.87 3.37
C LEU A 22 -9.55 0.24 2.90
N LEU A 23 -9.62 -0.89 2.18
CA LEU A 23 -8.45 -1.60 1.67
C LEU A 23 -7.60 -0.71 0.77
N PHE A 24 -8.24 0.02 -0.14
CA PHE A 24 -7.54 0.98 -0.98
C PHE A 24 -6.91 2.12 -0.17
N SER A 25 -7.64 2.68 0.81
CA SER A 25 -7.14 3.73 1.70
C SER A 25 -5.95 3.28 2.52
N ILE A 26 -5.90 2.01 2.94
CA ILE A 26 -4.75 1.41 3.63
C ILE A 26 -3.52 1.38 2.72
N LEU A 27 -3.66 0.96 1.46
CA LEU A 27 -2.56 0.95 0.48
C LEU A 27 -2.00 2.36 0.28
N MET A 28 -2.90 3.33 0.08
CA MET A 28 -2.53 4.74 -0.09
C MET A 28 -1.81 5.29 1.13
N HIS A 29 -2.27 4.95 2.34
CA HIS A 29 -1.62 5.39 3.56
C HIS A 29 -0.18 4.86 3.69
N HIS A 30 0.02 3.55 3.50
CA HIS A 30 1.35 2.94 3.57
C HIS A 30 2.31 3.55 2.55
N MET A 31 1.85 3.75 1.31
CA MET A 31 2.66 4.34 0.24
C MET A 31 3.02 5.80 0.55
N MET A 32 2.04 6.64 0.86
CA MET A 32 2.27 8.08 1.05
C MET A 32 3.14 8.37 2.27
N ALA A 33 2.89 7.70 3.39
CA ALA A 33 3.63 7.93 4.61
C ALA A 33 5.12 7.64 4.44
N THR A 34 5.45 6.51 3.82
CA THR A 34 6.83 6.02 3.65
C THR A 34 7.58 6.78 2.56
N MET A 35 6.93 7.04 1.43
CA MET A 35 7.52 7.81 0.33
C MET A 35 7.77 9.26 0.74
N MET A 36 6.83 9.91 1.44
CA MET A 36 7.04 11.30 1.88
C MET A 36 8.15 11.42 2.91
N LEU A 37 8.23 10.47 3.85
CA LEU A 37 9.29 10.44 4.85
C LEU A 37 10.68 10.35 4.20
N THR A 38 10.85 9.42 3.26
CA THR A 38 12.12 9.21 2.54
C THR A 38 12.51 10.39 1.64
N VAL A 39 11.54 11.01 0.97
CA VAL A 39 11.77 12.21 0.14
C VAL A 39 12.21 13.41 0.97
N LEU A 40 11.79 13.49 2.23
CA LEU A 40 12.19 14.57 3.15
C LEU A 40 13.60 14.36 3.72
N THR A 41 13.95 13.11 4.07
CA THR A 41 15.20 12.80 4.78
C THR A 41 16.38 12.51 3.86
N PHE A 42 16.17 11.85 2.73
CA PHE A 42 17.29 11.43 1.89
C PHE A 42 18.08 12.58 1.24
N PRO A 43 17.44 13.62 0.67
CA PRO A 43 18.18 14.72 0.05
C PRO A 43 19.03 15.52 1.05
N THR A 44 18.65 15.55 2.33
CA THR A 44 19.44 16.25 3.36
C THR A 44 20.73 15.53 3.69
N GLU A 45 20.73 14.20 3.61
CA GLU A 45 21.93 13.36 3.84
C GLU A 45 22.84 13.27 2.60
N MET A 46 22.29 13.52 1.40
CA MET A 46 23.00 13.37 0.12
C MET A 46 24.32 14.13 0.04
N GLY A 47 24.38 15.33 0.63
CA GLY A 47 25.60 16.15 0.65
C GLY A 47 26.77 15.50 1.40
N VAL A 48 26.48 14.77 2.48
CA VAL A 48 27.48 14.04 3.27
C VAL A 48 27.94 12.81 2.51
N ILE A 49 26.99 12.04 1.96
CA ILE A 49 27.25 10.80 1.20
C ILE A 49 28.19 11.08 0.02
N LEU A 50 27.94 12.15 -0.74
CA LEU A 50 28.78 12.51 -1.88
C LEU A 50 30.22 12.79 -1.43
N LYS A 51 30.42 13.55 -0.34
CA LYS A 51 31.75 13.83 0.21
C LYS A 51 32.48 12.56 0.64
N GLU A 52 31.81 11.68 1.37
CA GLU A 52 32.41 10.44 1.87
C GLU A 52 32.74 9.46 0.74
N HIS A 53 31.89 9.40 -0.29
CA HIS A 53 32.13 8.60 -1.49
C HIS A 53 33.32 9.12 -2.32
N PHE A 54 33.42 10.43 -2.54
CA PHE A 54 34.56 11.04 -3.24
C PHE A 54 35.88 10.87 -2.47
N ASN A 55 35.83 10.85 -1.13
CA ASN A 55 36.96 10.53 -0.27
C ASN A 55 37.28 9.02 -0.19
N ARG A 56 36.54 8.17 -0.92
CA ARG A 56 36.70 6.71 -0.98
C ARG A 56 36.60 6.00 0.37
N TRP A 57 35.82 6.54 1.31
CA TRP A 57 35.60 5.89 2.61
C TRP A 57 34.74 4.63 2.50
N TYR A 58 33.75 4.63 1.60
CA TYR A 58 32.94 3.45 1.27
C TYR A 58 32.30 3.55 -0.13
N THR A 59 31.82 2.41 -0.64
CA THR A 59 31.11 2.35 -1.93
C THR A 59 29.61 2.62 -1.75
N LEU A 60 28.97 3.20 -2.78
CA LEU A 60 27.51 3.47 -2.77
C LEU A 60 26.67 2.20 -2.53
N LYS A 61 27.15 1.04 -2.99
CA LYS A 61 26.48 -0.25 -2.77
C LYS A 61 26.45 -0.63 -1.30
N CYS A 62 27.57 -0.48 -0.59
CA CYS A 62 27.63 -0.74 0.84
C CYS A 62 26.68 0.17 1.61
N TYR A 63 26.66 1.47 1.29
CA TYR A 63 25.75 2.42 1.92
C TYR A 63 24.28 2.04 1.73
N TYR A 64 23.87 1.76 0.49
CA TYR A 64 22.48 1.39 0.18
C TYR A 64 22.04 0.11 0.91
N LEU A 65 22.91 -0.90 0.97
CA LEU A 65 22.65 -2.13 1.71
C LEU A 65 22.55 -1.86 3.22
N SER A 66 23.45 -1.06 3.78
CA SER A 66 23.42 -0.72 5.21
C SER A 66 22.14 0.02 5.60
N VAL A 67 21.75 1.04 4.85
CA VAL A 67 20.50 1.78 5.10
C VAL A 67 19.29 0.86 4.98
N SER A 68 19.24 0.03 3.93
CA SER A 68 18.13 -0.91 3.73
C SER A 68 18.00 -1.92 4.87
N ILE A 69 19.12 -2.45 5.38
CA ILE A 69 19.13 -3.40 6.50
C ILE A 69 18.66 -2.76 7.81
N ILE A 70 18.99 -1.48 8.03
CA ILE A 70 18.59 -0.73 9.22
C ILE A 70 17.10 -0.38 9.18
N ASP A 71 16.60 0.04 8.00
CA ASP A 71 15.22 0.49 7.85
C ASP A 71 14.20 -0.66 7.78
N LEU A 72 14.62 -1.84 7.31
CA LEU A 72 13.75 -3.01 7.16
C LEU A 72 13.08 -3.46 8.47
N PRO A 73 13.79 -3.69 9.60
CA PRO A 73 13.15 -4.11 10.85
C PRO A 73 12.18 -3.05 11.40
N LEU A 74 12.50 -1.76 11.25
CA LEU A 74 11.61 -0.68 11.64
C LEU A 74 10.34 -0.67 10.79
N SER A 75 10.49 -0.82 9.48
CA SER A 75 9.37 -0.88 8.53
C SER A 75 8.45 -2.07 8.79
N VAL A 76 9.02 -3.25 9.07
CA VAL A 76 8.29 -4.46 9.46
C VAL A 76 7.49 -4.22 10.73
N PHE A 77 8.13 -3.65 11.77
CA PHE A 77 7.48 -3.40 13.05
C PHE A 77 6.34 -2.39 12.96
N CYS A 78 6.56 -1.24 12.30
CA CYS A 78 5.53 -0.22 12.11
C CYS A 78 4.36 -0.73 11.27
N CYS A 79 4.65 -1.46 10.18
CA CYS A 79 3.62 -2.07 9.34
C CYS A 79 2.81 -3.11 10.12
N LEU A 80 3.46 -3.93 10.95
CA LEU A 80 2.78 -4.94 11.76
C LEU A 80 1.81 -4.28 12.75
N ILE A 81 2.27 -3.25 13.47
CA ILE A 81 1.41 -2.54 14.43
C ILE A 81 0.19 -1.93 13.72
N PHE A 82 0.41 -1.24 12.58
CA PHE A 82 -0.68 -0.62 11.84
C PHE A 82 -1.69 -1.66 11.34
N THR A 83 -1.20 -2.75 10.73
CA THR A 83 -2.04 -3.82 10.17
C THR A 83 -2.83 -4.54 11.27
N VAL A 84 -2.21 -4.88 12.40
CA VAL A 84 -2.92 -5.51 13.54
C VAL A 84 -4.05 -4.62 14.04
N ILE A 85 -3.78 -3.33 14.28
CA ILE A 85 -4.81 -2.41 14.79
C ILE A 85 -5.98 -2.31 13.82
N ILE A 86 -5.71 -2.11 12.52
CA ILE A 86 -6.80 -1.89 11.56
C ILE A 86 -7.56 -3.17 11.23
N TYR A 87 -6.89 -4.32 11.24
CA TYR A 87 -7.52 -5.62 11.02
C TYR A 87 -8.52 -5.95 12.14
N LEU A 88 -8.13 -5.69 13.40
CA LEU A 88 -9.00 -5.85 14.55
C LEU A 88 -10.17 -4.86 14.54
N MET A 89 -9.91 -3.58 14.25
CA MET A 89 -10.97 -2.56 14.25
C MET A 89 -11.99 -2.73 13.12
N SER A 90 -11.56 -3.20 11.95
CA SER A 90 -12.45 -3.37 10.79
C SER A 90 -13.20 -4.69 10.77
N GLY A 91 -12.93 -5.60 11.72
CA GLY A 91 -13.58 -6.90 11.79
C GLY A 91 -13.31 -7.76 10.55
N GLN A 92 -12.06 -7.83 10.08
CA GLN A 92 -11.69 -8.76 9.01
C GLN A 92 -11.69 -10.21 9.51
N PRO A 93 -11.85 -11.22 8.63
CA PRO A 93 -11.89 -12.64 9.04
C PRO A 93 -10.62 -13.07 9.78
N MET A 94 -10.76 -13.59 11.02
CA MET A 94 -9.62 -13.93 11.88
C MET A 94 -8.92 -15.24 11.50
N GLU A 95 -8.42 -15.32 10.28
CA GLU A 95 -7.63 -16.45 9.77
C GLU A 95 -6.15 -16.04 9.62
N TRP A 96 -5.26 -16.81 10.22
CA TRP A 96 -3.81 -16.56 10.17
C TRP A 96 -3.25 -16.47 8.75
N PHE A 97 -3.75 -17.29 7.84
CA PHE A 97 -3.31 -17.31 6.44
C PHE A 97 -3.69 -16.00 5.72
N ARG A 98 -4.92 -15.52 5.92
CA ARG A 98 -5.41 -14.26 5.33
C ARG A 98 -4.70 -13.05 5.91
N PHE A 99 -4.49 -13.03 7.22
CA PHE A 99 -3.69 -12.01 7.87
C PHE A 99 -2.25 -11.98 7.34
N GLY A 100 -1.62 -13.14 7.17
CA GLY A 100 -0.28 -13.26 6.59
C GLY A 100 -0.19 -12.70 5.17
N MET A 101 -1.16 -13.02 4.30
CA MET A 101 -1.24 -12.44 2.94
C MET A 101 -1.42 -10.92 2.98
N PHE A 102 -2.34 -10.43 3.81
CA PHE A 102 -2.58 -9.00 3.97
C PHE A 102 -1.34 -8.23 4.47
N PHE A 103 -0.66 -8.78 5.48
CA PHE A 103 0.55 -8.21 6.05
C PHE A 103 1.71 -8.20 5.05
N THR A 104 1.95 -9.31 4.35
CA THR A 104 3.03 -9.41 3.36
C THR A 104 2.83 -8.44 2.19
N ILE A 105 1.60 -8.29 1.69
CA ILE A 105 1.30 -7.32 0.63
C ILE A 105 1.51 -5.88 1.15
N SER A 106 1.06 -5.58 2.38
CA SER A 106 1.28 -4.27 3.03
C SER A 106 2.78 -3.93 3.09
N LEU A 107 3.59 -4.91 3.54
CA LEU A 107 5.03 -4.76 3.69
C LEU A 107 5.73 -4.53 2.34
N LEU A 108 5.35 -5.28 1.31
CA LEU A 108 5.92 -5.11 -0.03
C LEU A 108 5.65 -3.70 -0.57
N ILE A 109 4.48 -3.14 -0.31
CA ILE A 109 4.14 -1.78 -0.76
C ILE A 109 4.94 -0.72 -0.01
N VAL A 110 5.14 -0.90 1.30
CA VAL A 110 6.03 -0.04 2.10
C VAL A 110 7.44 -0.04 1.51
N LEU A 111 7.99 -1.22 1.18
CA LEU A 111 9.32 -1.35 0.61
C LEU A 111 9.43 -0.73 -0.79
N ILE A 112 8.42 -0.93 -1.65
CA ILE A 112 8.37 -0.31 -2.97
C ILE A 112 8.29 1.22 -2.84
N ALA A 113 7.42 1.74 -1.96
CA ALA A 113 7.26 3.18 -1.74
C ALA A 113 8.52 3.81 -1.15
N GLN A 114 9.22 3.13 -0.24
CA GLN A 114 10.52 3.54 0.27
C GLN A 114 11.56 3.62 -0.85
N SER A 115 11.63 2.61 -1.72
CA SER A 115 12.56 2.61 -2.86
C SER A 115 12.29 3.75 -3.84
N LEU A 116 11.02 4.02 -4.15
CA LEU A 116 10.63 5.14 -5.01
C LEU A 116 10.96 6.48 -4.35
N GLY A 117 10.69 6.63 -3.06
CA GLY A 117 11.04 7.84 -2.33
C GLY A 117 12.55 8.10 -2.26
N LEU A 118 13.38 7.06 -2.11
CA LEU A 118 14.84 7.16 -2.23
C LEU A 118 15.26 7.61 -3.63
N THR A 119 14.65 7.08 -4.70
CA THR A 119 14.98 7.50 -6.07
C THR A 119 14.59 8.96 -6.35
N ILE A 120 13.44 9.40 -5.87
CA ILE A 120 12.99 10.78 -5.99
C ILE A 120 13.91 11.70 -5.18
N GLY A 121 14.26 11.31 -3.97
CA GLY A 121 15.17 12.07 -3.10
C GLY A 121 16.60 12.14 -3.64
N ALA A 122 17.04 11.16 -4.43
CA ALA A 122 18.36 11.17 -5.07
C ALA A 122 18.43 12.15 -6.25
N TRP A 123 17.33 12.34 -6.97
CA TRP A 123 17.30 13.18 -8.18
C TRP A 123 16.89 14.63 -7.87
N PHE A 124 16.00 14.84 -6.91
CA PHE A 124 15.39 16.15 -6.65
C PHE A 124 15.74 16.70 -5.27
N ASN A 125 15.77 18.03 -5.17
CA ASN A 125 15.81 18.72 -3.88
C ASN A 125 14.52 18.47 -3.09
N VAL A 126 14.57 18.60 -1.76
CA VAL A 126 13.44 18.36 -0.83
C VAL A 126 12.15 19.06 -1.29
N VAL A 127 12.24 20.32 -1.72
CA VAL A 127 11.07 21.10 -2.18
C VAL A 127 10.44 20.45 -3.42
N ASN A 128 11.22 20.13 -4.45
CA ASN A 128 10.68 19.56 -5.69
C ASN A 128 10.23 18.11 -5.49
N GLY A 129 10.97 17.34 -4.69
CA GLY A 129 10.64 15.95 -4.37
C GLY A 129 9.31 15.82 -3.66
N THR A 130 9.03 16.69 -2.68
CA THR A 130 7.77 16.66 -1.92
C THR A 130 6.54 16.99 -2.78
N PHE A 131 6.69 17.76 -3.85
CA PHE A 131 5.64 17.94 -4.86
C PHE A 131 5.51 16.73 -5.78
N LEU A 132 6.63 16.14 -6.21
CA LEU A 132 6.65 15.01 -7.13
C LEU A 132 6.02 13.75 -6.55
N GLY A 133 6.20 13.48 -5.25
CA GLY A 133 5.62 12.31 -4.59
C GLY A 133 4.12 12.18 -4.86
N PRO A 134 3.27 13.10 -4.38
CA PRO A 134 1.84 13.07 -4.64
C PRO A 134 1.49 13.09 -6.14
N VAL A 135 2.21 13.87 -6.95
CA VAL A 135 1.96 13.94 -8.41
C VAL A 135 2.14 12.58 -9.09
N LEU A 136 3.10 11.76 -8.67
CA LEU A 136 3.31 10.42 -9.20
C LEU A 136 2.30 9.40 -8.65
N THR A 137 1.82 9.59 -7.43
CA THR A 137 0.87 8.66 -6.81
C THR A 137 -0.53 8.71 -7.40
N ILE A 138 -1.01 9.89 -7.80
CA ILE A 138 -2.35 10.09 -8.35
C ILE A 138 -2.59 9.25 -9.61
N PRO A 139 -1.72 9.29 -10.65
CA PRO A 139 -1.91 8.44 -11.82
C PRO A 139 -1.78 6.95 -11.47
N MET A 140 -0.90 6.56 -10.55
CA MET A 140 -0.80 5.17 -10.09
C MET A 140 -2.09 4.68 -9.42
N MET A 141 -2.75 5.55 -8.65
CA MET A 141 -4.07 5.32 -8.06
C MET A 141 -5.15 5.17 -9.12
N MET A 142 -5.18 6.04 -10.14
CA MET A 142 -6.15 5.93 -11.24
C MET A 142 -5.98 4.61 -12.01
N PHE A 143 -4.73 4.22 -12.29
CA PHE A 143 -4.42 2.95 -12.96
C PHE A 143 -4.65 1.71 -12.10
N ALA A 144 -4.82 1.86 -10.78
CA ALA A 144 -5.18 0.77 -9.88
C ALA A 144 -6.68 0.39 -9.94
N GLY A 145 -7.49 1.12 -10.71
CA GLY A 145 -8.93 0.90 -10.81
C GLY A 145 -9.76 1.73 -9.83
N PHE A 146 -9.11 2.60 -9.04
CA PHE A 146 -9.78 3.53 -8.13
C PHE A 146 -9.96 4.88 -8.83
N GLY A 147 -11.21 5.19 -9.23
CA GLY A 147 -11.60 6.39 -9.98
C GLY A 147 -12.13 6.10 -11.38
N VAL A 148 -11.43 5.26 -12.14
CA VAL A 148 -11.88 4.74 -13.45
C VAL A 148 -11.84 3.22 -13.41
N THR A 149 -12.92 2.56 -13.82
CA THR A 149 -12.92 1.09 -13.85
C THR A 149 -11.95 0.60 -14.92
N LEU A 150 -11.27 -0.53 -14.65
CA LEU A 150 -10.31 -1.11 -15.61
C LEU A 150 -10.96 -1.53 -16.95
N ARG A 151 -12.29 -1.70 -16.97
CA ARG A 151 -13.06 -2.04 -18.18
C ARG A 151 -13.22 -0.85 -19.11
N ASP A 152 -13.34 0.35 -18.56
CA ASP A 152 -13.54 1.59 -19.31
C ASP A 152 -12.23 2.21 -19.81
N LEU A 153 -11.09 1.58 -19.49
CA LEU A 153 -9.78 2.10 -19.87
C LEU A 153 -9.51 1.88 -21.38
N PRO A 154 -9.26 2.95 -22.15
CA PRO A 154 -9.03 2.83 -23.58
C PRO A 154 -7.74 2.06 -23.86
N SER A 155 -7.69 1.34 -25.00
CA SER A 155 -6.60 0.40 -25.32
C SER A 155 -5.19 1.02 -25.24
N TYR A 156 -5.05 2.31 -25.55
CA TYR A 156 -3.77 3.02 -25.50
C TYR A 156 -3.27 3.35 -24.07
N LEU A 157 -4.12 3.27 -23.04
CA LEU A 157 -3.75 3.49 -21.62
C LEU A 157 -3.67 2.20 -20.80
N LYS A 158 -4.05 1.04 -21.36
CA LYS A 158 -4.06 -0.26 -20.64
C LYS A 158 -2.70 -0.65 -20.07
N TRP A 159 -1.60 -0.28 -20.73
CA TRP A 159 -0.25 -0.57 -20.25
C TRP A 159 0.04 0.05 -18.87
N GLY A 160 -0.51 1.23 -18.57
CA GLY A 160 -0.31 1.89 -17.27
C GLY A 160 -0.86 1.08 -16.09
N SER A 161 -1.95 0.34 -16.33
CA SER A 161 -2.51 -0.58 -15.32
C SER A 161 -1.58 -1.76 -14.98
N HIS A 162 -0.72 -2.19 -15.91
CA HIS A 162 0.25 -3.25 -15.66
C HIS A 162 1.51 -2.77 -14.95
N ILE A 163 1.75 -1.46 -14.91
CA ILE A 163 2.90 -0.85 -14.22
C ILE A 163 2.54 -0.49 -12.77
N SER A 164 1.28 -0.17 -12.50
CA SER A 164 0.82 0.23 -11.17
C SER A 164 0.94 -0.92 -10.16
N TYR A 165 1.89 -0.81 -9.24
CA TYR A 165 2.01 -1.74 -8.10
C TYR A 165 0.81 -1.63 -7.14
N LEU A 166 0.12 -0.48 -7.10
CA LEU A 166 -1.11 -0.32 -6.32
C LEU A 166 -2.24 -1.20 -6.83
N ARG A 167 -2.31 -1.44 -8.15
CA ARG A 167 -3.27 -2.38 -8.74
C ARG A 167 -3.07 -3.78 -8.17
N TYR A 168 -1.84 -4.29 -8.24
CA TYR A 168 -1.50 -5.62 -7.73
C TYR A 168 -1.68 -5.72 -6.22
N GLY A 169 -1.37 -4.65 -5.49
CA GLY A 169 -1.66 -4.54 -4.05
C GLY A 169 -3.14 -4.67 -3.73
N LEU A 170 -3.99 -3.97 -4.48
CA LEU A 170 -5.44 -3.99 -4.29
C LEU A 170 -6.07 -5.32 -4.69
N GLU A 171 -5.72 -5.86 -5.85
CA GLU A 171 -6.14 -7.20 -6.28
C GLU A 171 -5.71 -8.25 -5.24
N GLY A 172 -4.50 -8.13 -4.69
CA GLY A 172 -3.99 -9.00 -3.63
C GLY A 172 -4.77 -8.87 -2.32
N TYR A 173 -5.07 -7.65 -1.86
CA TYR A 173 -5.90 -7.43 -0.66
C TYR A 173 -7.31 -7.98 -0.82
N VAL A 174 -7.94 -7.74 -1.98
CA VAL A 174 -9.26 -8.27 -2.28
C VAL A 174 -9.22 -9.78 -2.30
N ASN A 175 -8.23 -10.40 -2.93
CA ASN A 175 -8.09 -11.86 -2.93
C ASN A 175 -7.84 -12.41 -1.50
N ALA A 176 -7.00 -11.74 -0.70
CA ALA A 176 -6.73 -12.18 0.67
C ALA A 176 -7.97 -12.18 1.58
N ILE A 177 -8.90 -11.24 1.37
CA ILE A 177 -10.09 -11.07 2.23
C ILE A 177 -11.32 -11.76 1.66
N TYR A 178 -11.57 -11.59 0.36
CA TYR A 178 -12.75 -12.07 -0.35
C TYR A 178 -12.53 -13.36 -1.13
N GLY A 179 -11.28 -13.77 -1.36
CA GLY A 179 -10.93 -15.01 -2.05
C GLY A 179 -11.05 -16.27 -1.19
N GLU A 180 -10.67 -17.41 -1.78
CA GLU A 180 -10.68 -18.75 -1.17
C GLU A 180 -12.08 -19.26 -0.72
N ASN A 181 -12.11 -20.35 0.05
CA ASN A 181 -13.34 -20.92 0.63
C ASN A 181 -13.81 -20.07 1.83
N ARG A 182 -14.29 -18.87 1.54
CA ARG A 182 -14.81 -17.94 2.55
C ARG A 182 -16.15 -18.41 3.12
N GLU A 183 -16.34 -18.17 4.43
CA GLU A 183 -17.63 -18.28 5.11
C GLU A 183 -18.65 -17.24 4.63
N THR A 184 -19.93 -17.55 4.74
CA THR A 184 -21.00 -16.64 4.32
C THR A 184 -20.98 -15.37 5.16
N LEU A 185 -21.07 -14.21 4.51
CA LEU A 185 -21.12 -12.93 5.19
C LEU A 185 -22.46 -12.69 5.89
N ASP A 186 -22.39 -12.08 7.07
CA ASP A 186 -23.57 -11.62 7.78
C ASP A 186 -24.17 -10.39 7.07
N CYS A 187 -25.50 -10.37 7.00
CA CYS A 187 -26.27 -9.33 6.32
C CYS A 187 -27.44 -8.92 7.20
N GLU A 188 -27.13 -8.13 8.24
CA GLU A 188 -28.11 -7.67 9.22
C GLU A 188 -28.80 -6.38 8.77
N LEU A 189 -28.08 -5.46 8.09
CA LEU A 189 -28.62 -4.14 7.73
C LEU A 189 -29.56 -4.11 6.52
N LYS A 190 -29.57 -5.12 5.64
CA LYS A 190 -30.43 -5.14 4.45
C LYS A 190 -31.06 -6.53 4.20
N PRO A 191 -32.32 -6.59 3.76
CA PRO A 191 -33.00 -7.85 3.45
C PRO A 191 -32.39 -8.59 2.25
N TYR A 192 -31.64 -7.88 1.39
CA TYR A 192 -30.93 -8.45 0.26
C TYR A 192 -29.48 -7.93 0.20
N CYS A 193 -28.56 -8.88 0.04
CA CYS A 193 -27.12 -8.63 -0.11
C CYS A 193 -26.60 -9.40 -1.32
N HIS A 194 -26.14 -8.66 -2.34
CA HIS A 194 -25.58 -9.27 -3.55
C HIS A 194 -24.29 -10.07 -3.26
N TYR A 195 -23.47 -9.60 -2.31
CA TYR A 195 -22.18 -10.21 -1.97
C TYR A 195 -22.25 -11.19 -0.79
N ARG A 196 -23.44 -11.68 -0.45
CA ARG A 196 -23.62 -12.64 0.65
C ARG A 196 -23.02 -14.01 0.35
N PHE A 197 -23.21 -14.46 -0.88
CA PHE A 197 -22.75 -15.77 -1.36
C PHE A 197 -21.56 -15.58 -2.31
N ARG A 198 -20.71 -16.61 -2.38
CA ARG A 198 -19.61 -16.68 -3.34
C ARG A 198 -20.20 -16.65 -4.76
N GLU A 199 -19.63 -15.82 -5.64
CA GLU A 199 -19.86 -15.95 -7.08
C GLU A 199 -19.17 -17.24 -7.56
N GLY A 200 -19.92 -18.35 -7.63
CA GLY A 200 -19.36 -19.65 -8.03
C GLY A 200 -20.17 -20.91 -7.67
N VAL A 201 -21.46 -20.80 -7.31
CA VAL A 201 -22.40 -21.93 -7.27
C VAL A 201 -23.69 -21.53 -7.97
#